data_AF-A0AAV1HT51-F1
#
_entry.id   AF-A0AAV1HT51-F1
#
_cell.length_a   1.000
_cell.length_b   1.000
_cell.length_c   1.000
_cell.angle_alpha   90.00
_cell.angle_beta   90.00
_cell.angle_gamma   90.00
#
_symmetry.space_group_name_H-M   'P 1'
#
loop_
_entity.id
_entity.type
_entity.pdbx_description
1 polymer ?
#
loop_
_entity_poly.entity_id
_entity_poly.type
_entity_poly.pdbx_seq_one_letter_code
_entity_poly.pdbx_strand_id
1 'polypeptide(L)'
;MQLVGFTRAISDGAFTAQITDLIVHPSWRRQGIGRKILQHLCRQSNAKGADGCIVFVQQHERMFFWKCGFRMSGKYRVMKPCG
;
A
#
# COMPACT_ATOMS: atom_id res chain seq x y z
N MET A 1 -1.83 22.66 -12.28
CA MET A 1 -1.35 21.52 -11.45
C MET A 1 -1.67 20.22 -12.16
N GLN A 2 -0.81 19.20 -12.08
CA GLN A 2 -1.04 17.88 -12.69
C GLN A 2 -0.99 16.79 -11.61
N LEU A 3 -2.00 15.91 -11.58
CA LEU A 3 -1.99 14.72 -10.74
C LEU A 3 -1.10 13.65 -11.40
N VAL A 4 0.01 13.29 -10.75
CA VAL A 4 1.00 12.35 -11.32
C VAL A 4 1.03 10.99 -10.62
N GLY A 5 0.26 10.82 -9.55
CA GLY A 5 0.11 9.54 -8.86
C GLY A 5 -0.81 9.64 -7.65
N PHE A 6 -1.39 8.51 -7.26
CA PHE A 6 -2.27 8.39 -6.10
C PHE A 6 -2.25 6.96 -5.55
N THR A 7 -2.93 6.78 -4.42
CA THR A 7 -3.23 5.48 -3.81
C THR A 7 -4.46 5.64 -2.92
N ARG A 8 -5.04 4.53 -2.48
CA ARG A 8 -6.14 4.51 -1.51
C ARG A 8 -5.79 3.58 -0.34
N ALA A 9 -6.49 3.77 0.77
CA ALA A 9 -6.49 2.85 1.90
C ALA A 9 -7.93 2.51 2.29
N ILE A 10 -8.18 1.24 2.62
CA ILE A 10 -9.43 0.76 3.21
C ILE A 10 -9.10 0.21 4.59
N SER A 11 -9.80 0.64 5.62
CA SER A 11 -9.59 0.21 7.00
C SER A 11 -10.89 0.26 7.79
N ASP A 12 -10.99 -0.60 8.78
CA ASP A 12 -12.00 -0.52 9.84
C ASP A 12 -11.58 0.39 11.01
N GLY A 13 -10.36 0.94 10.97
CA GLY A 13 -9.82 1.81 12.01
C GLY A 13 -9.35 1.08 13.26
N ALA A 14 -9.31 -0.26 13.26
CA ALA A 14 -8.90 -1.06 14.42
C ALA A 14 -7.78 -2.05 14.12
N PHE A 15 -7.76 -2.68 12.93
CA PHE A 15 -6.79 -3.72 12.62
C PHE A 15 -5.74 -3.26 11.61
N THR A 16 -6.11 -3.11 10.35
CA THR A 16 -5.15 -2.72 9.30
C THR A 16 -5.78 -1.79 8.29
N ALA A 17 -4.92 -1.01 7.63
CA ALA A 17 -5.26 -0.33 6.41
C ALA A 17 -4.74 -1.11 5.20
N GLN A 18 -5.64 -1.63 4.37
CA GLN A 18 -5.30 -2.22 3.09
C GLN A 18 -5.04 -1.12 2.06
N ILE A 19 -3.81 -1.08 1.55
CA ILE A 19 -3.39 -0.17 0.48
C ILE A 19 -3.87 -0.72 -0.86
N THR A 20 -4.54 0.14 -1.65
CA THR A 20 -5.02 -0.19 -3.00
C THR A 20 -4.65 0.90 -4.00
N ASP A 21 -4.66 0.53 -5.29
CA ASP A 21 -4.49 1.44 -6.44
C ASP A 21 -3.28 2.37 -6.37
N LEU A 22 -2.12 1.87 -5.92
CA LEU A 22 -0.89 2.65 -5.95
C LEU A 22 -0.42 2.81 -7.40
N ILE A 23 -0.67 3.99 -7.97
CA ILE A 23 -0.35 4.29 -9.37
C ILE A 23 0.50 5.54 -9.43
N VAL A 24 1.55 5.51 -10.26
CA VAL A 24 2.35 6.67 -10.66
C VAL A 24 2.41 6.71 -12.18
N HIS A 25 2.14 7.88 -12.76
CA HIS A 25 2.21 8.12 -14.19
C HIS A 25 3.57 7.67 -14.74
N PRO A 26 3.65 6.94 -15.88
CA PRO A 26 4.89 6.35 -16.38
C PRO A 26 6.09 7.31 -16.44
N SER A 27 5.89 8.51 -16.98
CA SER A 27 6.94 9.55 -17.09
C SER A 27 7.48 10.06 -15.75
N TRP A 28 6.78 9.78 -14.65
CA TRP A 28 7.10 10.23 -13.30
C TRP A 28 7.57 9.07 -12.39
N ARG A 29 7.71 7.85 -12.93
CA ARG A 29 8.23 6.69 -12.20
C ARG A 29 9.74 6.82 -11.96
N ARG A 30 10.27 5.99 -11.06
CA ARG A 30 11.70 5.93 -10.68
C ARG A 30 12.25 7.21 -10.02
N GLN A 31 11.40 8.19 -9.71
CA GLN A 31 11.76 9.43 -9.00
C GLN A 31 11.38 9.42 -7.50
N GLY A 32 11.06 8.26 -6.94
CA GLY A 32 10.68 8.11 -5.53
C GLY A 32 9.25 8.55 -5.17
N ILE A 33 8.44 8.98 -6.14
CA ILE A 33 7.06 9.45 -5.90
C ILE A 33 6.19 8.38 -5.24
N GLY A 34 6.19 7.15 -5.76
CA GLY A 34 5.40 6.05 -5.18
C GLY A 34 5.79 5.75 -3.72
N ARG A 35 7.08 5.87 -3.38
CA ARG A 35 7.55 5.73 -2.00
C ARG A 35 7.03 6.85 -1.10
N LYS A 36 7.04 8.10 -1.57
CA LYS A 36 6.52 9.25 -0.82
C LYS A 36 5.01 9.13 -0.58
N ILE A 37 4.25 8.72 -1.60
CA ILE A 37 2.81 8.45 -1.51
C ILE A 37 2.54 7.38 -0.43
N LEU A 38 3.22 6.23 -0.51
CA LEU A 38 3.07 5.14 0.46
C LEU A 38 3.40 5.58 1.89
N GLN A 39 4.53 6.26 2.09
CA GLN A 39 4.94 6.73 3.41
C GLN A 39 3.94 7.72 4.00
N HIS A 40 3.37 8.60 3.18
CA HIS A 40 2.34 9.53 3.62
C HIS A 40 1.07 8.78 4.03
N LEU A 41 0.59 7.86 3.19
CA LEU A 41 -0.59 7.05 3.48
C LEU A 41 -0.42 6.23 4.75
N CYS A 42 0.71 5.53 4.93
CA CYS A 42 0.94 4.71 6.12
C CYS A 42 0.92 5.54 7.40
N ARG A 43 1.54 6.74 7.39
CA ARG A 43 1.49 7.66 8.54
C ARG A 43 0.06 8.11 8.84
N GLN A 44 -0.72 8.47 7.81
CA GLN A 44 -2.10 8.89 8.00
C GLN A 44 -3.00 7.76 8.51
N SER A 45 -2.84 6.54 7.97
CA SER A 45 -3.59 5.37 8.43
C SER A 45 -3.30 5.06 9.89
N ASN A 46 -2.04 5.12 10.31
CA ASN A 46 -1.66 4.89 11.70
C ASN A 46 -2.20 6.00 12.63
N ALA A 47 -2.13 7.27 12.22
CA ALA A 47 -2.73 8.36 12.97
C ALA A 47 -4.26 8.25 13.11
N LYS A 48 -4.91 7.46 12.25
CA LYS A 48 -6.35 7.17 12.29
C LYS A 48 -6.71 5.86 13.00
N GLY A 49 -5.75 5.21 13.68
CA GLY A 49 -6.01 4.04 14.53
C GLY A 49 -5.66 2.68 13.92
N ALA A 50 -5.17 2.61 12.68
CA ALA A 50 -4.72 1.33 12.13
C ALA A 50 -3.38 0.88 12.74
N ASP A 51 -3.31 -0.38 13.19
CA ASP A 51 -2.07 -0.99 13.74
C ASP A 51 -0.98 -1.19 12.67
N GLY A 52 -1.33 -1.05 11.40
CA GLY A 52 -0.37 -1.08 10.30
C GLY A 52 -1.05 -1.03 8.94
N CYS A 53 -0.23 -1.18 7.90
CA CYS A 53 -0.71 -1.24 6.53
C CYS A 53 -0.32 -2.55 5.86
N ILE A 54 -1.24 -3.09 5.07
CA ILE A 54 -1.04 -4.29 4.27
C ILE A 54 -1.24 -3.97 2.79
N VAL A 55 -0.58 -4.74 1.93
CA VAL A 55 -0.72 -4.63 0.49
C VAL A 55 -0.62 -6.01 -0.13
N PHE A 56 -1.51 -6.31 -1.08
CA PHE A 56 -1.41 -7.48 -1.93
C PHE A 56 -0.65 -7.09 -3.19
N VAL A 57 0.39 -7.84 -3.51
CA VAL A 57 1.34 -7.49 -4.58
C VAL A 57 1.56 -8.67 -5.50
N GLN A 58 1.79 -8.38 -6.77
CA GLN A 58 2.29 -9.36 -7.72
C GLN A 58 3.79 -9.59 -7.51
N GLN A 59 4.30 -10.71 -8.02
CA GLN A 59 5.71 -11.11 -7.83
C GLN A 59 6.70 -10.02 -8.31
N HIS A 60 6.39 -9.34 -9.41
CA HIS A 60 7.26 -8.30 -9.99
C HIS A 60 7.29 -7.00 -9.17
N GLU A 61 6.29 -6.76 -8.32
CA GLU A 61 6.16 -5.56 -7.49
C GLU A 61 6.87 -5.71 -6.14
N ARG A 62 7.15 -6.95 -5.73
CA ARG A 62 7.72 -7.31 -4.41
C ARG A 62 8.96 -6.48 -4.04
N MET A 63 9.89 -6.31 -4.99
CA MET A 63 11.14 -5.57 -4.76
C MET A 63 10.89 -4.09 -4.45
N PHE A 64 9.87 -3.48 -5.05
CA PHE A 64 9.52 -2.09 -4.77
C PHE A 64 8.99 -1.94 -3.34
N PHE A 65 8.06 -2.79 -2.92
CA PHE A 65 7.51 -2.75 -1.56
C PHE A 65 8.55 -3.11 -0.50
N TRP A 66 9.46 -4.06 -0.77
CA TRP A 66 10.59 -4.35 0.12
C TRP A 66 11.49 -3.13 0.35
N LYS A 67 11.81 -2.38 -0.72
CA LYS A 67 12.55 -1.10 -0.63
C LYS A 67 11.79 -0.01 0.11
N CYS A 68 10.46 -0.12 0.20
CA CYS A 68 9.61 0.77 0.99
C CYS A 68 9.45 0.32 2.45
N GLY A 69 10.09 -0.79 2.88
CA GLY A 69 10.05 -1.28 4.26
C GLY A 69 8.99 -2.34 4.54
N PHE A 70 8.16 -2.70 3.56
CA PHE A 70 7.19 -3.79 3.71
C PHE A 70 7.90 -5.14 3.77
N ARG A 71 7.29 -6.14 4.40
CA ARG A 71 7.78 -7.52 4.48
C ARG A 71 6.60 -8.49 4.28
N MET A 72 6.91 -9.73 3.88
CA MET A 72 5.89 -10.77 3.84
C MET A 72 5.40 -11.07 5.25
N SER A 73 4.07 -11.18 5.42
CA SER A 73 3.44 -11.51 6.68
C SER A 73 2.68 -12.82 6.54
N GLY A 74 2.91 -13.75 7.47
CA GLY A 74 2.13 -14.99 7.58
C GLY A 74 0.84 -14.85 8.39
N LYS A 75 0.51 -13.64 8.86
CA LYS A 75 -0.64 -13.40 9.77
C LYS A 75 -2.02 -13.60 9.11
N TYR A 76 -2.13 -13.43 7.79
CA TYR A 76 -3.42 -13.41 7.10
C TYR A 76 -3.63 -14.69 6.28
N ARG A 77 -4.80 -15.31 6.46
CA ARG A 77 -5.28 -16.39 5.60
C ARG A 77 -6.37 -15.84 4.70
N VAL A 78 -6.30 -16.15 3.41
CA VAL A 78 -7.32 -15.74 2.44
C VAL A 78 -8.41 -16.79 2.42
N MET A 79 -9.64 -16.39 2.72
CA MET A 79 -10.84 -17.22 2.57
C MET A 79 -11.63 -16.73 1.35
N LYS A 80 -12.19 -17.65 0.57
CA LYS A 80 -13.06 -17.36 -0.57
C LYS A 80 -14.39 -18.10 -0.38
N PRO A 81 -15.53 -17.55 -0.83
CA PRO A 81 -16.79 -18.29 -0.83
C PRO A 81 -16.62 -19.60 -1.61
N CYS A 82 -17.29 -20.66 -1.15
CA CYS A 82 -17.64 -21.76 -2.05
C CYS A 82 -18.58 -21.17 -3.12
N GLY A 83 -18.43 -21.62 -4.37
CA GLY A 83 -19.03 -21.01 -5.56
C GLY A 83 -20.51 -20.66 -5.46
#